data_AF-A0A9E7GBN0-F1
#
_entry.id   AF-A0A9E7GBN0-F1
#
_cell.length_a   1.000
_cell.length_b   1.000
_cell.length_c   1.000
_cell.angle_alpha   90.00
_cell.angle_beta   90.00
_cell.angle_gamma   90.00
#
_symmetry.space_group_name_H-M   'P 1'
#
loop_
_entity.id
_entity.type
_entity.pdbx_description
1 polymer ?
#
loop_
_entity_poly.entity_id
_entity_poly.type
_entity_poly.pdbx_seq_one_letter_code
_entity_poly.pdbx_strand_id
1 'polypeptide(L)'
;MEATPIFAGKLVGRYYDSQGNPTKYLKGVESKAKRGAQLLEKQKIEEAKIPSCNSKWSEQDGGEVWCETGYPRLVKRPGDIALTGKISQRCACFKEEELGRPGLENSFDDVDKIYKLNVHVLLATNP
;
A
#
# COMPACT_ATOMS: atom_id res chain seq x y z
N MET A 1 -48.53 11.61 -13.08
CA MET A 1 -47.34 12.50 -13.14
C MET A 1 -46.16 11.60 -13.46
N GLU A 2 -45.73 11.55 -14.71
CA GLU A 2 -44.53 10.82 -15.10
C GLU A 2 -43.32 11.73 -14.95
N ALA A 3 -42.31 11.29 -14.21
CA ALA A 3 -41.07 12.03 -14.05
C ALA A 3 -40.31 12.02 -15.37
N THR A 4 -40.20 13.19 -16.01
CA THR A 4 -39.33 13.36 -17.17
C THR A 4 -37.87 13.32 -16.70
N PRO A 5 -37.01 12.48 -17.30
CA PRO A 5 -35.61 12.41 -16.92
C PRO A 5 -34.93 13.75 -17.21
N ILE A 6 -34.26 14.28 -16.18
CA ILE A 6 -33.52 15.55 -16.27
C ILE A 6 -32.29 15.31 -17.14
N PHE A 7 -32.22 15.97 -18.30
CA PHE A 7 -31.06 15.88 -19.19
C PHE A 7 -29.85 16.57 -18.55
N ALA A 8 -28.91 15.78 -18.01
CA ALA A 8 -27.73 16.28 -17.29
C ALA A 8 -26.54 16.70 -18.19
N GLY A 9 -26.74 16.77 -19.52
CA GLY A 9 -25.71 17.13 -20.49
C GLY A 9 -25.04 15.95 -21.18
N LYS A 10 -24.16 16.24 -22.14
CA LYS A 10 -23.48 15.25 -22.99
C LYS A 10 -21.97 15.33 -22.80
N LEU A 11 -21.36 14.23 -22.37
CA LEU A 11 -19.90 14.11 -22.27
C LEU A 11 -19.31 14.00 -23.68
N VAL A 12 -18.80 15.12 -24.22
CA VAL A 12 -18.09 15.16 -25.49
C VAL A 12 -16.67 15.66 -25.24
N GLY A 13 -15.66 14.91 -25.64
CA GLY A 13 -14.27 15.28 -25.43
C GLY A 13 -13.29 14.14 -25.68
N ARG A 14 -12.16 14.17 -24.97
CA ARG A 14 -11.06 13.21 -25.17
C ARG A 14 -11.49 11.75 -24.99
N TYR A 15 -12.45 11.48 -24.11
CA TYR A 15 -12.83 10.13 -23.72
C TYR A 15 -14.13 9.63 -24.36
N TYR A 16 -15.08 10.52 -24.63
CA TYR A 16 -16.38 10.21 -25.22
C TYR A 16 -16.64 11.10 -26.43
N ASP A 17 -17.21 10.54 -27.49
CA ASP A 17 -17.52 11.28 -28.70
C ASP A 17 -18.88 12.00 -28.64
N SER A 18 -19.25 12.66 -29.74
CA SER A 18 -20.54 13.34 -29.89
C SER A 18 -21.72 12.38 -30.01
N GLN A 19 -21.58 11.08 -29.78
CA GLN A 19 -22.68 10.13 -29.61
C GLN A 19 -22.67 9.50 -28.21
N GLY A 20 -21.71 9.86 -27.36
CA GLY A 20 -21.50 9.26 -26.05
C GLY A 20 -20.75 7.92 -26.12
N ASN A 21 -20.20 7.55 -27.28
CA ASN A 21 -19.44 6.31 -27.41
C ASN A 21 -18.02 6.48 -26.86
N PRO A 22 -17.43 5.42 -26.27
CA PRO A 22 -16.07 5.45 -25.75
C PRO A 22 -15.05 5.54 -26.89
N THR A 23 -14.18 6.54 -26.82
CA THR A 23 -13.07 6.72 -27.75
C THR A 23 -11.94 5.71 -27.49
N LYS A 24 -10.98 5.60 -28.43
CA LYS A 24 -9.74 4.83 -28.24
C LYS A 24 -8.94 5.28 -27.00
N TYR A 25 -9.04 6.55 -26.62
CA TYR A 25 -8.32 7.08 -25.46
C TYR A 25 -8.90 6.55 -24.16
N LEU A 26 -10.24 6.49 -24.03
CA LEU A 26 -10.88 5.91 -22.85
C LEU A 26 -10.49 4.45 -22.69
N LYS A 27 -10.62 3.65 -23.76
CA LYS A 27 -10.20 2.24 -23.76
C LYS A 27 -8.74 2.07 -23.33
N GLY A 28 -7.86 2.96 -23.78
CA GLY A 28 -6.45 2.98 -23.39
C GLY A 28 -6.24 3.29 -21.91
N VAL A 29 -6.97 4.26 -21.35
CA VAL A 29 -6.90 4.61 -19.92
C VAL A 29 -7.47 3.48 -19.07
N GLU A 30 -8.62 2.92 -19.42
CA GLU A 30 -9.25 1.81 -18.72
C GLU A 30 -8.36 0.56 -18.74
N SER A 31 -7.74 0.25 -19.88
CA SER A 31 -6.80 -0.87 -19.99
C SER A 31 -5.58 -0.69 -19.06
N LYS A 32 -5.01 0.52 -19.01
CA LYS A 32 -3.91 0.85 -18.09
C LYS A 32 -4.35 0.77 -16.64
N ALA A 33 -5.53 1.28 -16.29
CA ALA A 33 -6.09 1.21 -14.95
C ALA A 33 -6.30 -0.25 -14.51
N LYS A 34 -6.91 -1.07 -15.37
CA LYS A 34 -7.11 -2.51 -15.12
C LYS A 34 -5.79 -3.24 -14.91
N ARG A 35 -4.78 -2.98 -15.76
CA ARG A 35 -3.44 -3.54 -15.59
C ARG A 35 -2.78 -3.10 -14.29
N GLY A 36 -2.92 -1.82 -13.93
CA GLY A 36 -2.42 -1.28 -12.67
C GLY A 36 -3.01 -2.00 -11.46
N ALA A 37 -4.34 -2.18 -11.43
CA ALA A 37 -5.02 -2.92 -10.36
C ALA A 37 -4.54 -4.37 -10.25
N GLN A 38 -4.34 -5.06 -11.38
CA GLN A 38 -3.81 -6.43 -11.39
C GLN A 38 -2.38 -6.52 -10.84
N LEU A 39 -1.52 -5.55 -11.18
CA LEU A 39 -0.14 -5.51 -10.69
C LEU A 39 -0.10 -5.20 -9.19
N LEU A 40 -0.94 -4.29 -8.73
CA LEU A 40 -1.05 -3.96 -7.30
C LEU A 40 -1.50 -5.19 -6.49
N GLU A 41 -2.46 -5.96 -6.99
CA GLU A 41 -2.91 -7.18 -6.31
C GLU A 41 -1.82 -8.25 -6.24
N LYS A 42 -1.11 -8.49 -7.34
CA LYS A 42 0.05 -9.40 -7.33
C LYS A 42 1.10 -8.95 -6.32
N GLN A 43 1.36 -7.65 -6.24
CA GLN A 43 2.31 -7.10 -5.30
C GLN A 43 1.88 -7.32 -3.85
N LYS A 44 0.60 -7.10 -3.51
CA LYS A 44 0.07 -7.40 -2.16
C LYS A 44 0.27 -8.86 -1.78
N ILE A 45 0.05 -9.78 -2.72
CA ILE A 45 0.25 -11.22 -2.49
C ILE A 45 1.73 -11.52 -2.20
N GLU A 46 2.67 -10.97 -2.96
CA GLU A 46 4.10 -11.17 -2.71
C GLU A 46 4.54 -10.53 -1.38
N GLU A 47 4.03 -9.35 -1.04
CA GLU A 47 4.32 -8.69 0.23
C GLU A 47 3.77 -9.49 1.42
N ALA A 48 2.60 -10.12 1.28
CA ALA A 48 1.96 -10.95 2.30
C ALA A 48 2.71 -12.26 2.60
N LYS A 49 3.56 -12.75 1.68
CA LYS A 49 4.43 -13.92 1.93
C LYS A 49 5.48 -13.64 3.01
N ILE A 50 5.82 -12.38 3.23
CA ILE A 50 6.81 -11.98 4.22
C ILE A 50 6.05 -11.50 5.48
N PRO A 51 6.12 -12.26 6.59
CA PRO A 51 5.36 -11.96 7.80
C PRO A 51 5.68 -10.56 8.32
N SER A 52 4.64 -9.89 8.82
CA SER A 52 4.81 -8.60 9.50
C SER A 52 5.32 -8.81 10.93
N CYS A 53 5.95 -7.79 11.49
CA CYS A 53 6.38 -7.82 12.88
C CYS A 53 5.18 -7.62 13.82
N ASN A 54 5.26 -8.19 15.02
CA ASN A 54 4.42 -7.82 16.14
C ASN A 54 4.95 -6.54 16.78
N SER A 55 4.06 -5.76 17.40
CA SER A 55 4.45 -4.57 18.14
C SER A 55 3.54 -4.33 19.35
N LYS A 56 4.11 -3.78 20.42
CA LYS A 56 3.38 -3.33 21.61
C LYS A 56 3.93 -1.98 22.05
N TRP A 57 3.11 -1.21 22.74
CA TRP A 57 3.54 0.04 23.34
C TRP A 57 2.90 0.20 24.72
N SER A 58 3.69 0.64 25.70
CA SER A 58 3.20 1.10 26.99
C SER A 58 3.87 2.43 27.34
N GLU A 59 3.24 3.22 28.20
CA GLU A 59 3.83 4.49 28.66
C GLU A 59 5.12 4.26 29.47
N GLN A 60 5.19 3.15 30.19
CA GLN A 60 6.30 2.79 31.09
C GLN A 60 7.48 2.16 30.33
N ASP A 61 7.20 1.28 29.38
CA ASP A 61 8.22 0.47 28.68
C ASP A 61 8.52 0.99 27.27
N GLY A 62 7.76 1.97 26.80
CA GLY A 62 7.86 2.48 25.44
C GLY A 62 7.38 1.47 24.40
N GLY A 63 7.92 1.58 23.18
CA GLY A 63 7.54 0.74 22.04
C GLY A 63 8.48 -0.44 21.84
N GLU A 64 7.92 -1.65 21.69
CA GLU A 64 8.66 -2.87 21.39
C GLU A 64 8.12 -3.49 20.10
N VAL A 65 9.02 -4.00 19.26
CA VAL A 65 8.72 -4.69 18.00
C VAL A 65 9.48 -6.02 17.98
N TRP A 66 8.79 -7.11 17.68
CA TRP A 66 9.38 -8.45 17.67
C TRP A 66 8.80 -9.35 16.58
N CYS A 67 9.44 -10.50 16.40
CA CYS A 67 9.02 -11.57 15.49
C CYS A 67 8.86 -12.85 16.29
N GLU A 68 7.83 -13.65 16.01
CA GLU A 68 7.70 -15.00 16.59
C GLU A 68 8.81 -15.94 16.09
N THR A 69 9.25 -15.72 14.86
CA THR A 69 10.37 -16.44 14.25
C THR A 69 11.20 -15.47 13.43
N GLY A 70 12.51 -15.49 13.64
CA GLY A 70 13.47 -14.61 12.96
C GLY A 70 13.62 -13.25 13.61
N TYR A 71 14.08 -12.28 12.81
CA TYR A 71 14.44 -10.94 13.27
C TYR A 71 13.68 -9.87 12.48
N PRO A 72 13.20 -8.81 13.15
CA PRO A 72 12.49 -7.74 12.46
C PRO A 72 13.47 -6.88 11.66
N ARG A 73 13.07 -6.52 10.45
CA ARG A 73 13.78 -5.62 9.54
C ARG A 73 12.82 -4.62 8.92
N LEU A 74 13.32 -3.42 8.69
CA LEU A 74 12.64 -2.41 7.91
C LEU A 74 12.81 -2.72 6.42
N VAL A 75 11.69 -2.81 5.72
CA VAL A 75 11.66 -3.02 4.27
C VAL A 75 10.79 -1.98 3.61
N LYS A 76 11.13 -1.61 2.38
CA LYS A 76 10.28 -0.73 1.58
C LYS A 76 8.96 -1.44 1.27
N ARG A 77 7.87 -0.68 1.20
CA ARG A 77 6.57 -1.16 0.72
C ARG A 77 6.30 -0.51 -0.64
N PRO A 78 6.70 -1.16 -1.74
CA PRO A 78 6.56 -0.54 -3.05
C PRO A 78 5.09 -0.34 -3.46
N GLY A 79 4.12 -1.01 -2.83
CA GLY A 79 2.70 -0.89 -3.17
C GLY A 79 2.16 0.53 -2.96
N ASP A 80 2.71 1.24 -1.97
CA ASP A 80 2.31 2.60 -1.65
C ASP A 80 2.83 3.62 -2.69
N ILE A 81 3.88 3.30 -3.44
CA ILE A 81 4.41 4.17 -4.50
C ILE A 81 3.36 4.30 -5.61
N ALA A 82 2.70 3.21 -5.98
CA ALA A 82 1.68 3.20 -7.03
C ALA A 82 0.47 4.08 -6.69
N LEU A 83 0.20 4.30 -5.39
CA LEU A 83 -0.95 5.04 -4.89
C LEU A 83 -0.59 6.48 -4.50
N THR A 84 0.56 6.68 -3.86
CA THR A 84 0.93 7.95 -3.21
C THR A 84 2.10 8.66 -3.89
N GLY A 85 2.83 7.99 -4.78
CA GLY A 85 4.08 8.48 -5.36
C GLY A 85 5.26 8.54 -4.38
N LYS A 86 5.07 8.07 -3.13
CA LYS A 86 6.10 8.07 -2.08
C LYS A 86 6.45 6.64 -1.70
N ILE A 87 7.72 6.43 -1.35
CA ILE A 87 8.19 5.16 -0.77
C ILE A 87 7.86 5.20 0.72
N SER A 88 7.06 4.24 1.18
CA SER A 88 6.89 3.96 2.61
C SER A 88 7.72 2.74 3.01
N GLN A 89 7.90 2.55 4.31
CA GLN A 89 8.55 1.38 4.89
C GLN A 89 7.56 0.64 5.80
N ARG A 90 7.79 -0.66 5.97
CA ARG A 90 7.10 -1.51 6.94
C ARG A 90 8.10 -2.40 7.67
N CYS A 91 7.72 -2.88 8.85
CA CYS A 91 8.46 -3.94 9.51
C CYS A 91 8.06 -5.30 8.92
N ALA A 92 9.05 -6.17 8.75
CA ALA A 92 8.90 -7.54 8.28
C ALA A 92 9.89 -8.47 9.00
N CYS A 93 9.50 -9.72 9.21
CA CYS A 93 10.32 -10.73 9.88
C CYS A 93 11.09 -11.57 8.86
N PHE A 94 12.40 -11.70 9.06
CA PHE A 94 13.30 -12.50 8.22
C PHE A 94 14.11 -13.48 9.05
N LYS A 95 14.46 -14.62 8.46
CA LYS A 95 15.36 -15.58 9.11
C LYS A 95 16.81 -15.07 9.09
N GLU A 96 17.66 -15.67 9.92
CA GLU A 96 19.04 -15.23 10.09
C GLU A 96 19.84 -15.28 8.79
N GLU A 97 19.66 -16.35 8.02
CA GLU A 97 20.27 -16.58 6.72
C GLU A 97 19.87 -15.54 5.66
N GLU A 98 18.75 -14.84 5.86
CA GLU A 98 18.24 -13.82 4.93
C GLU A 98 18.70 -12.41 5.28
N LEU A 99 19.31 -12.20 6.45
CA LEU A 99 19.68 -10.87 6.93
C LEU A 99 20.76 -10.19 6.09
N GLY A 100 21.54 -10.97 5.32
CA GLY A 100 22.52 -10.46 4.36
C GLY A 100 21.91 -9.92 3.06
N ARG A 101 20.59 -10.02 2.87
CA ARG A 101 19.93 -9.57 1.63
C ARG A 101 19.97 -8.03 1.52
N PRO A 102 20.29 -7.48 0.33
CA PRO A 102 20.28 -6.04 0.14
C PRO A 102 18.86 -5.47 0.32
N GLY A 103 18.77 -4.29 0.91
CA GLY A 103 17.50 -3.59 1.13
C GLY A 103 16.77 -3.97 2.42
N LEU A 104 17.39 -4.78 3.29
CA LEU A 104 16.98 -4.95 4.68
C LEU A 104 17.69 -3.92 5.55
N GLU A 105 16.94 -3.09 6.25
CA GLU A 105 17.49 -2.09 7.18
C GLU A 105 17.23 -2.52 8.63
N ASN A 106 18.22 -2.35 9.50
CA ASN A 106 18.07 -2.64 10.93
C ASN A 106 17.13 -1.61 11.57
N SER A 107 16.14 -2.08 12.31
CA SER A 107 15.11 -1.25 12.94
C SER A 107 15.47 -0.78 14.36
N PHE A 108 16.53 -1.31 14.97
CA PHE A 108 16.76 -1.23 16.42
C PHE A 108 17.64 -0.07 16.89
N ASP A 109 18.39 0.58 15.99
CA ASP A 109 19.31 1.65 16.39
C ASP A 109 18.65 3.03 16.39
N ASP A 110 17.40 3.13 15.91
CA ASP A 110 16.70 4.40 15.72
C ASP A 110 15.32 4.35 16.35
N VAL A 111 15.27 4.75 17.63
CA VAL A 111 14.06 4.86 18.45
C VAL A 111 12.97 5.67 17.72
N ASP A 112 13.36 6.67 16.92
CA ASP A 112 12.43 7.52 16.15
C ASP A 112 11.76 6.77 14.99
N LYS A 113 12.42 5.73 14.43
CA LYS A 113 11.82 4.81 13.44
C LYS A 113 10.87 3.81 14.09
N ILE A 114 11.17 3.36 15.32
CA ILE A 114 10.28 2.49 16.10
C ILE A 114 8.98 3.23 16.47
N TYR A 115 9.07 4.48 16.92
CA TYR A 115 7.88 5.31 17.18
C TYR A 115 7.01 5.52 15.93
N LYS A 116 7.62 5.80 14.76
CA LYS A 116 6.89 5.97 13.48
C LYS A 116 6.24 4.68 12.98
N LEU A 117 6.88 3.53 13.17
CA LEU A 117 6.27 2.22 12.92
C LEU A 117 5.06 1.98 13.82
N ASN A 118 5.17 2.27 15.12
CA ASN A 118 4.08 2.06 16.08
C ASN A 118 2.89 2.99 15.83
N VAL A 119 3.09 4.24 15.40
CA VAL A 119 2.00 5.14 15.02
C VAL A 119 1.22 4.60 13.81
N HIS A 120 1.88 3.99 12.83
CA HIS A 120 1.20 3.36 11.70
C HIS A 120 0.52 2.02 12.06
N VAL A 121 1.05 1.25 13.02
CA VAL A 121 0.41 0.01 13.50
C VAL A 121 -0.79 0.29 14.40
N LEU A 122 -0.71 1.29 15.29
CA LEU A 122 -1.83 1.72 16.15
C LEU A 122 -3.06 2.17 15.34
N LEU A 123 -2.85 2.75 14.16
CA LEU A 123 -3.92 3.12 13.24
C LEU A 123 -4.49 1.93 12.44
N ALA A 124 -3.80 0.79 12.39
CA ALA A 124 -4.24 -0.42 11.69
C ALA A 124 -4.96 -1.42 12.61
N THR A 125 -4.89 -1.24 13.93
CA THR A 125 -5.52 -2.11 14.94
C THR A 125 -6.79 -1.53 15.56
N ASN A 126 -7.26 -0.36 15.12
CA ASN A 126 -8.55 0.18 15.52
C ASN A 126 -9.50 0.09 14.31
N PRO A 127 -10.58 -0.73 14.38
CA PRO A 127 -11.58 -0.79 13.30
C PRO A 127 -12.32 0.54 13.10
#